data_AF-A0A1G3H1X0-F1
#
_entry.id   AF-A0A1G3H1X0-F1
#
_cell.length_a   1.000
_cell.length_b   1.000
_cell.length_c   1.000
_cell.angle_alpha   90.00
_cell.angle_beta   90.00
_cell.angle_gamma   90.00
#
_symmetry.space_group_name_H-M   'P 1'
#
loop_
_entity.id
_entity.type
_entity.pdbx_description
1 polymer ?
#
loop_
_entity_poly.entity_id
_entity_poly.type
_entity_poly.pdbx_seq_one_letter_code
_entity_poly.pdbx_strand_id
1 'polypeptide(L)'
;MKQPQALGPGASLLVGLVFVAAGILPMLAAFDIGPLGRDDINGPPWLGFAAGGIFTAAGLAVIAGPASPLANGLFAFLALAGLAAIGNWIAFGAGERACSGSISLPWLWGESDFSGLGCRIPFGLGALITDAFACYMLVWLLQKALGGPPHLARLMKAAEWLILASLAPILLALALILLLQGAFGAVKTRLTTGAWPRNEAFIARQKAKGLLKRFARKSPS
;
A
#
# COMPACT_ATOMS: atom_id res chain seq x y z
N MET A 1 7.05 -9.42 -21.55
CA MET A 1 6.75 -8.11 -20.94
C MET A 1 7.82 -7.14 -21.41
N LYS A 2 7.46 -6.03 -22.07
CA LYS A 2 8.46 -5.01 -22.45
C LYS A 2 9.01 -4.38 -21.17
N GLN A 3 10.33 -4.27 -21.04
CA GLN A 3 10.90 -3.51 -19.92
C GLN A 3 10.36 -2.08 -19.97
N PRO A 4 9.93 -1.51 -18.83
CA PRO A 4 9.50 -0.12 -18.80
C PRO A 4 10.63 0.76 -19.32
N GLN A 5 10.31 1.70 -20.21
CA GLN A 5 11.28 2.67 -20.71
C GLN A 5 11.81 3.47 -19.51
N ALA A 6 13.09 3.31 -19.19
CA ALA A 6 13.74 4.12 -18.17
C ALA A 6 13.85 5.56 -18.66
N LEU A 7 13.67 6.52 -17.76
CA LEU A 7 13.95 7.93 -18.03
C LEU A 7 15.43 8.10 -18.42
N GLY A 8 15.69 8.95 -19.41
CA GLY A 8 17.06 9.33 -19.76
C GLY A 8 17.75 10.06 -18.59
N PRO A 9 19.09 10.03 -18.48
CA PRO A 9 19.81 10.60 -17.33
C PRO A 9 19.47 12.07 -17.05
N GLY A 10 19.37 12.89 -18.10
CA GLY A 10 18.99 14.31 -17.97
C GLY A 10 17.54 14.50 -17.50
N ALA A 11 16.62 13.64 -17.96
CA ALA A 11 15.22 13.68 -17.53
C ALA A 11 15.09 13.27 -16.06
N SER A 12 15.80 12.22 -15.63
CA SER A 12 15.85 11.81 -14.21
C SER A 12 16.41 12.91 -13.31
N LEU A 13 17.48 13.59 -13.74
CA LEU A 13 18.04 14.71 -12.99
C LEU A 13 17.04 15.86 -12.85
N LEU A 14 16.42 16.28 -13.95
CA LEU A 14 15.45 17.38 -13.94
C LEU A 14 14.24 17.05 -13.05
N VAL A 15 13.63 15.88 -13.24
CA VAL A 15 12.48 15.44 -12.43
C VAL A 15 12.87 15.35 -10.96
N GLY A 16 14.04 14.77 -10.65
CA GLY A 16 14.51 14.64 -9.28
C GLY A 16 14.77 15.99 -8.60
N LEU A 17 15.36 16.96 -9.31
CA LEU A 17 15.58 18.32 -8.80
C LEU A 17 14.26 19.05 -8.52
N VAL A 18 13.25 18.87 -9.37
CA VAL A 18 11.90 19.43 -9.14
C VAL A 18 11.31 18.86 -7.84
N PHE A 19 11.43 17.55 -7.60
CA PHE A 19 10.95 16.93 -6.36
C PHE A 19 11.73 17.41 -5.13
N VAL A 20 13.06 17.54 -5.23
CA VAL A 20 13.89 18.10 -4.16
C VAL A 20 13.47 19.54 -3.83
N ALA A 21 13.34 20.40 -4.84
CA ALA A 21 12.91 21.77 -4.64
C ALA A 21 11.50 21.85 -4.02
N ALA A 22 10.57 21.03 -4.48
CA ALA A 22 9.22 20.95 -3.92
C ALA A 22 9.21 20.47 -2.45
N GLY A 23 10.13 19.59 -2.07
CA GLY A 23 10.27 19.11 -0.70
C GLY A 23 10.93 20.12 0.25
N ILE A 24 11.85 20.95 -0.23
CA ILE A 24 12.53 21.95 0.61
C ILE A 24 11.54 22.96 1.19
N LEU A 25 10.53 23.40 0.43
CA LEU A 25 9.56 24.40 0.88
C LEU A 25 8.83 24.02 2.19
N PRO A 26 8.15 22.87 2.31
CA PRO A 26 7.52 22.45 3.56
C PRO A 26 8.53 22.10 4.67
N MET A 27 9.79 21.74 4.34
CA MET A 27 10.83 21.60 5.37
C MET A 27 11.17 22.93 6.02
N LEU A 28 11.31 24.00 5.21
CA LEU A 28 11.61 25.34 5.70
C LEU A 28 10.44 25.92 6.51
N ALA A 29 9.20 25.59 6.15
CA ALA A 29 8.01 25.98 6.90
C ALA A 29 8.03 25.49 8.37
N ALA A 30 8.62 24.32 8.64
CA ALA A 30 8.78 23.79 10.01
C ALA A 30 9.64 24.70 10.92
N PHE A 31 10.48 25.54 10.32
CA PHE A 31 11.39 26.46 10.99
C PHE A 31 10.98 27.93 10.84
N ASP A 32 9.80 28.23 10.29
CA ASP A 32 9.35 29.59 9.97
C ASP A 32 10.32 30.32 9.01
N ILE A 33 10.88 29.59 8.03
CA ILE A 33 11.79 30.13 7.01
C ILE A 33 11.09 30.16 5.65
N GLY A 34 11.09 31.32 4.98
CA GLY A 34 10.55 31.47 3.64
C GLY A 34 9.09 31.92 3.61
N PRO A 35 8.34 31.60 2.53
CA PRO A 35 6.97 32.10 2.33
C PRO A 35 5.89 31.33 3.10
N LEU A 36 6.22 30.20 3.70
CA LEU A 36 5.32 29.36 4.50
C LEU A 36 5.80 29.37 5.95
N GLY A 37 4.86 29.42 6.89
CA GLY A 37 5.13 29.37 8.33
C GLY A 37 4.61 28.08 8.98
N ARG A 38 4.85 27.94 10.28
CA ARG A 38 4.30 26.84 11.08
C ARG A 38 2.78 26.84 11.14
N ASP A 39 2.15 28.01 11.05
CA ASP A 39 0.70 28.16 11.07
C ASP A 39 0.03 27.55 9.81
N ASP A 40 0.78 27.36 8.73
CA ASP A 40 0.33 26.67 7.51
C ASP A 40 0.39 25.14 7.64
N ILE A 41 0.97 24.61 8.73
CA ILE A 41 1.10 23.18 8.99
C ILE A 41 -0.07 22.73 9.87
N ASN A 42 -0.88 21.81 9.35
CA ASN A 42 -1.94 21.16 10.11
C ASN A 42 -1.38 20.10 11.07
N GLY A 43 -0.73 20.56 12.15
CA GLY A 43 -0.17 19.73 13.20
C GLY A 43 1.17 20.25 13.74
N PRO A 44 1.94 19.43 14.48
CA PRO A 44 3.23 19.84 15.01
C PRO A 44 4.25 20.14 13.89
N PRO A 45 5.18 21.08 14.10
CA PRO A 45 6.12 21.53 13.05
C PRO A 45 6.93 20.42 12.39
N TRP A 46 7.27 19.35 13.11
CA TRP A 46 8.03 18.24 12.56
C TRP A 46 7.33 17.53 11.39
N LEU A 47 5.99 17.65 11.27
CA LEU A 47 5.26 17.11 10.12
C LEU A 47 5.63 17.82 8.81
N GLY A 48 5.85 19.13 8.84
CA GLY A 48 6.33 19.86 7.66
C GLY A 48 7.71 19.36 7.23
N PHE A 49 8.60 19.14 8.20
CA PHE A 49 9.92 18.56 7.96
C PHE A 49 9.84 17.14 7.40
N ALA A 50 9.00 16.27 7.98
CA ALA A 50 8.79 14.91 7.47
C ALA A 50 8.18 14.92 6.06
N ALA A 51 7.14 15.73 5.83
CA ALA A 51 6.47 15.84 4.53
C ALA A 51 7.44 16.29 3.43
N GLY A 52 8.19 17.35 3.68
CA GLY A 52 9.19 17.82 2.73
C GLY A 52 10.39 16.90 2.57
N GLY A 53 10.79 16.21 3.64
CA GLY A 53 11.80 15.16 3.62
C GLY A 53 11.42 14.00 2.69
N ILE A 54 10.13 13.62 2.63
CA ILE A 54 9.62 12.58 1.73
C ILE A 54 9.84 12.98 0.26
N PHE A 55 9.43 14.18 -0.13
CA PHE A 55 9.62 14.68 -1.51
C PHE A 55 11.10 14.83 -1.86
N THR A 56 11.90 15.32 -0.92
CA THR A 56 13.35 15.45 -1.09
C THR A 56 14.00 14.08 -1.30
N ALA A 57 13.69 13.10 -0.44
CA ALA A 57 14.20 11.74 -0.55
C ALA A 57 13.72 11.07 -1.84
N ALA A 58 12.45 11.23 -2.23
CA ALA A 58 11.95 10.71 -3.50
C ALA A 58 12.70 11.31 -4.70
N GLY A 59 12.96 12.62 -4.71
CA GLY A 59 13.75 13.27 -5.76
C GLY A 59 15.18 12.74 -5.83
N LEU A 60 15.84 12.56 -4.68
CA LEU A 60 17.17 11.96 -4.61
C LEU A 60 17.18 10.49 -5.06
N ALA A 61 16.11 9.74 -4.78
CA ALA A 61 15.96 8.37 -5.26
C ALA A 61 15.88 8.34 -6.80
N VAL A 62 15.13 9.26 -7.41
CA VAL A 62 15.02 9.39 -8.88
C VAL A 62 16.39 9.73 -9.49
N ILE A 63 17.14 10.66 -8.89
CA ILE A 63 18.48 11.04 -9.36
C ILE A 63 19.46 9.86 -9.26
N ALA A 64 19.46 9.14 -8.14
CA ALA A 64 20.35 7.99 -7.94
C ALA A 64 20.05 6.87 -8.94
N GLY A 65 18.77 6.63 -9.22
CA GLY A 65 18.31 5.70 -10.24
C GLY A 65 18.93 4.29 -10.16
N PRO A 66 18.99 3.55 -11.28
CA PRO A 66 19.59 2.21 -11.30
C PRO A 66 21.14 2.24 -11.24
N ALA A 67 21.76 3.39 -11.48
CA ALA A 67 23.22 3.54 -11.43
C ALA A 67 23.79 3.39 -10.02
N SER A 68 23.02 3.77 -9.00
CA SER A 68 23.37 3.57 -7.59
C SER A 68 22.21 2.91 -6.84
N PRO A 69 22.05 1.57 -6.96
CA PRO A 69 20.87 0.87 -6.42
C PRO A 69 20.79 0.92 -4.90
N LEU A 70 21.92 1.04 -4.20
CA LEU A 70 21.94 1.17 -2.74
C LEU A 70 21.49 2.58 -2.32
N ALA A 71 21.96 3.63 -2.99
CA ALA A 71 21.52 5.00 -2.71
C ALA A 71 20.05 5.21 -3.08
N ASN A 72 19.63 4.73 -4.25
CA ASN A 72 18.22 4.74 -4.66
C ASN A 72 17.33 4.03 -3.61
N GLY A 73 17.73 2.84 -3.18
CA GLY A 73 17.02 2.12 -2.13
C GLY A 73 17.01 2.88 -0.79
N LEU A 74 18.13 3.47 -0.36
CA LEU A 74 18.18 4.24 0.88
C LEU A 74 17.21 5.44 0.84
N PHE A 75 17.24 6.21 -0.25
CA PHE A 75 16.36 7.37 -0.37
C PHE A 75 14.89 6.98 -0.50
N ALA A 76 14.56 5.92 -1.23
CA ALA A 76 13.19 5.41 -1.26
C ALA A 76 12.73 4.87 0.11
N PHE A 77 13.64 4.29 0.91
CA PHE A 77 13.34 3.90 2.29
C PHE A 77 13.07 5.12 3.17
N LEU A 78 13.87 6.18 3.06
CA LEU A 78 13.63 7.43 3.82
C LEU A 78 12.29 8.08 3.46
N ALA A 79 11.92 8.09 2.18
CA ALA A 79 10.61 8.56 1.74
C ALA A 79 9.48 7.70 2.36
N LEU A 80 9.64 6.38 2.35
CA LEU A 80 8.65 5.46 2.92
C LEU A 80 8.57 5.59 4.45
N ALA A 81 9.70 5.76 5.13
CA ALA A 81 9.78 5.97 6.58
C ALA A 81 9.12 7.31 7.00
N GLY A 82 9.27 8.35 6.19
CA GLY A 82 8.57 9.61 6.41
C GLY A 82 7.05 9.46 6.29
N LEU A 83 6.57 8.75 5.26
CA LEU A 83 5.14 8.44 5.09
C LEU A 83 4.60 7.63 6.28
N ALA A 84 5.36 6.61 6.72
CA ALA A 84 5.08 5.82 7.89
C ALA A 84 4.99 6.69 9.16
N ALA A 85 5.93 7.60 9.38
CA ALA A 85 5.94 8.49 10.54
C ALA A 85 4.71 9.40 10.59
N ILE A 86 4.34 10.01 9.45
CA ILE A 86 3.13 10.85 9.34
C ILE A 86 1.88 9.99 9.58
N GLY A 87 1.76 8.85 8.91
CA GLY A 87 0.62 7.94 9.07
C GLY A 87 0.45 7.46 10.51
N ASN A 88 1.53 7.09 11.18
CA ASN A 88 1.54 6.69 12.59
C ASN A 88 1.11 7.83 13.52
N TRP A 89 1.55 9.06 13.27
CA TRP A 89 1.10 10.21 14.05
C TRP A 89 -0.38 10.54 13.87
N ILE A 90 -0.92 10.40 12.65
CA ILE A 90 -2.35 10.59 12.39
C ILE A 90 -3.17 9.49 13.06
N ALA A 91 -2.75 8.24 12.92
CA ALA A 91 -3.49 7.07 13.42
C ALA A 91 -3.42 6.92 14.94
N PHE A 92 -2.22 6.99 15.50
CA PHE A 92 -1.91 6.63 16.89
C PHE A 92 -1.43 7.80 17.75
N GLY A 93 -1.14 8.96 17.14
CA GLY A 93 -0.70 10.14 17.89
C GLY A 93 -1.79 10.71 18.80
N ALA A 94 -1.36 11.46 19.82
CA ALA A 94 -2.25 12.11 20.77
C ALA A 94 -2.99 13.32 20.17
N GLY A 95 -4.16 13.63 20.72
CA GLY A 95 -5.00 14.76 20.31
C GLY A 95 -6.06 14.43 19.26
N GLU A 96 -6.99 15.34 19.06
CA GLU A 96 -8.00 15.19 18.01
C GLU A 96 -7.39 15.36 16.61
N ARG A 97 -8.04 14.76 15.63
CA ARG A 97 -7.68 14.85 14.22
C ARG A 97 -8.93 15.21 13.45
N ALA A 98 -8.81 16.22 12.60
CA ALA A 98 -9.80 16.59 11.60
C ALA A 98 -9.21 16.24 10.24
N CYS A 99 -9.92 15.43 9.46
CA CYS A 99 -9.55 15.12 8.09
C CYS A 99 -10.73 15.49 7.21
N SER A 100 -10.45 16.27 6.18
CA SER A 100 -11.36 16.37 5.04
C SER A 100 -11.19 15.10 4.21
N GLY A 101 -12.30 14.42 3.94
CA GLY A 101 -12.31 13.21 3.14
C GLY A 101 -13.59 13.15 2.31
N SER A 102 -13.45 12.74 1.06
CA SER A 102 -14.59 12.36 0.22
C SER A 102 -14.62 10.85 0.11
N ILE A 103 -15.72 10.21 0.50
CA ILE A 103 -15.97 8.81 0.14
C ILE A 103 -16.64 8.83 -1.23
N SER A 104 -15.97 8.29 -2.24
CA SER A 104 -16.51 8.12 -3.59
C SER A 104 -16.99 6.68 -3.80
N LEU A 105 -18.05 6.30 -3.09
CA LEU A 105 -18.77 5.06 -3.41
C LEU A 105 -19.79 5.36 -4.52
N PRO A 106 -20.01 4.47 -5.51
CA PRO A 106 -20.91 4.74 -6.65
C PRO A 106 -22.35 5.18 -6.29
N TRP A 107 -22.76 4.98 -5.04
CA TRP A 107 -24.09 5.27 -4.48
C TRP A 107 -24.05 6.15 -3.23
N LEU A 108 -22.86 6.53 -2.75
CA LEU A 108 -22.66 7.42 -1.60
C LEU A 108 -21.63 8.47 -2.01
N TRP A 109 -22.12 9.54 -2.63
CA TRP A 109 -21.35 10.75 -2.87
C TRP A 109 -21.73 11.72 -1.76
N GLY A 110 -20.85 11.85 -0.77
CA GLY A 110 -21.02 12.78 0.34
C GLY A 110 -19.66 13.30 0.76
N GLU A 111 -19.53 14.62 0.80
CA GLU A 111 -18.49 15.28 1.59
C GLU A 111 -18.88 15.10 3.05
N SER A 112 -17.99 14.51 3.84
CA SER A 112 -18.21 14.37 5.28
C SER A 112 -16.93 14.76 5.99
N ASP A 113 -17.06 15.64 6.97
CA ASP A 113 -15.98 15.94 7.88
C ASP A 113 -15.77 14.72 8.76
N PHE A 114 -14.64 14.04 8.55
CA PHE A 114 -14.25 12.92 9.40
C PHE A 114 -13.47 13.48 10.59
N SER A 115 -14.00 13.27 11.78
CA SER A 115 -13.29 13.53 13.04
C SER A 115 -13.09 12.24 13.82
N GLY A 116 -12.05 12.22 14.67
CA GLY A 116 -11.78 11.10 15.58
C GLY A 116 -11.48 9.79 14.86
N LEU A 117 -12.33 8.76 15.07
CA LEU A 117 -12.12 7.41 14.53
C LEU A 117 -12.22 7.34 13.01
N GLY A 118 -13.02 8.21 12.38
CA GLY A 118 -13.18 8.25 10.92
C GLY A 118 -11.86 8.55 10.19
N CYS A 119 -11.01 9.38 10.78
CA CYS A 119 -9.64 9.60 10.33
C CYS A 119 -8.70 8.45 10.69
N ARG A 120 -8.73 8.03 11.96
CA ARG A 120 -7.69 7.17 12.52
C ARG A 120 -7.68 5.77 11.92
N ILE A 121 -8.84 5.21 11.60
CA ILE A 121 -8.93 3.86 11.04
C ILE A 121 -8.27 3.75 9.65
N PRO A 122 -8.64 4.55 8.63
CA PRO A 122 -8.01 4.44 7.31
C PRO A 122 -6.52 4.80 7.33
N PHE A 123 -6.13 5.85 8.07
CA PHE A 123 -4.70 6.17 8.24
C PHE A 123 -3.94 5.10 9.03
N GLY A 124 -4.58 4.44 10.00
CA GLY A 124 -3.98 3.34 10.76
C GLY A 124 -3.73 2.11 9.90
N LEU A 125 -4.68 1.74 9.04
CA LEU A 125 -4.47 0.68 8.06
C LEU A 125 -3.35 1.05 7.07
N GLY A 126 -3.36 2.29 6.56
CA GLY A 126 -2.31 2.80 5.68
C GLY A 126 -0.94 2.80 6.35
N ALA A 127 -0.85 3.22 7.61
CA ALA A 127 0.38 3.22 8.39
C ALA A 127 0.93 1.81 8.58
N LEU A 128 0.10 0.85 9.00
CA LEU A 128 0.53 -0.55 9.17
C LEU A 128 1.06 -1.17 7.88
N ILE A 129 0.42 -0.89 6.74
CA ILE A 129 0.90 -1.36 5.43
C ILE A 129 2.23 -0.69 5.09
N THR A 130 2.33 0.63 5.26
CA THR A 130 3.54 1.41 4.98
C THR A 130 4.71 0.95 5.85
N ASP A 131 4.47 0.71 7.14
CA ASP A 131 5.44 0.17 8.10
C ASP A 131 5.93 -1.22 7.68
N ALA A 132 5.03 -2.10 7.25
CA ALA A 132 5.39 -3.43 6.78
C ALA A 132 6.34 -3.37 5.56
N PHE A 133 6.04 -2.48 4.60
CA PHE A 133 6.93 -2.24 3.45
C PHE A 133 8.24 -1.58 3.87
N ALA A 134 8.23 -0.65 4.84
CA ALA A 134 9.44 -0.02 5.35
C ALA A 134 10.35 -1.05 6.03
N CYS A 135 9.80 -1.94 6.85
CA CYS A 135 10.54 -3.05 7.43
C CYS A 135 11.13 -3.98 6.37
N TYR A 136 10.34 -4.37 5.36
CA TYR A 136 10.83 -5.18 4.25
C TYR A 136 12.00 -4.52 3.53
N MET A 137 11.84 -3.24 3.20
CA MET A 137 12.85 -2.47 2.47
C MET A 137 14.13 -2.26 3.29
N LEU A 138 14.00 -2.02 4.60
CA LEU A 138 15.14 -1.94 5.53
C LEU A 138 15.90 -3.27 5.57
N VAL A 139 15.20 -4.39 5.75
CA VAL A 139 15.84 -5.72 5.77
C VAL A 139 16.52 -6.01 4.43
N TRP A 140 15.91 -5.62 3.32
CA TRP A 140 16.52 -5.74 1.99
C TRP A 140 17.79 -4.88 1.82
N LEU A 141 17.78 -3.63 2.30
CA LEU A 141 18.95 -2.76 2.28
C LEU A 141 20.09 -3.33 3.11
N LEU A 142 19.78 -3.79 4.33
CA LEU A 142 20.75 -4.44 5.21
C LEU A 142 21.30 -5.73 4.58
N GLN A 143 20.44 -6.53 3.94
CA GLN A 143 20.85 -7.74 3.23
C GLN A 143 21.86 -7.43 2.13
N LYS A 144 21.62 -6.37 1.35
CA LYS A 144 22.55 -5.93 0.31
C LYS A 144 23.85 -5.38 0.87
N ALA A 145 23.77 -4.58 1.94
CA ALA A 145 24.95 -4.02 2.60
C ALA A 145 25.87 -5.11 3.19
N LEU A 146 25.30 -6.23 3.65
CA LEU A 146 26.02 -7.40 4.17
C LEU A 146 26.53 -8.37 3.08
N GLY A 147 26.52 -7.98 1.80
CA GLY A 147 27.05 -8.81 0.71
C GLY A 147 26.06 -9.82 0.10
N GLY A 148 24.76 -9.71 0.42
CA GLY A 148 23.70 -10.50 -0.21
C GLY A 148 23.27 -11.76 0.55
N PRO A 149 22.36 -12.58 -0.02
CA PRO A 149 21.87 -13.85 0.55
C PRO A 149 23.02 -14.75 1.06
N PRO A 150 22.91 -15.41 2.23
CA PRO A 150 21.68 -15.74 2.98
C PRO A 150 21.47 -14.99 4.32
N HIS A 151 22.34 -14.05 4.70
CA HIS A 151 22.48 -13.51 6.07
C HIS A 151 21.17 -13.21 6.84
N LEU A 152 20.20 -12.52 6.22
CA LEU A 152 18.91 -12.13 6.83
C LEU A 152 17.70 -12.80 6.15
N ALA A 153 17.86 -13.96 5.50
CA ALA A 153 16.77 -14.61 4.76
C ALA A 153 15.51 -14.88 5.62
N ARG A 154 15.70 -15.22 6.91
CA ARG A 154 14.58 -15.41 7.85
C ARG A 154 13.85 -14.10 8.14
N LEU A 155 14.58 -13.00 8.34
CA LEU A 155 13.97 -11.67 8.54
C LEU A 155 13.26 -11.19 7.29
N MET A 156 13.82 -11.44 6.10
CA MET A 156 13.16 -11.14 4.83
C MET A 156 11.81 -11.86 4.73
N LYS A 157 11.79 -13.16 5.05
CA LYS A 157 10.55 -13.95 5.06
C LYS A 157 9.55 -13.43 6.09
N ALA A 158 10.01 -13.04 7.27
CA ALA A 158 9.16 -12.44 8.30
C ALA A 158 8.55 -11.11 7.83
N ALA A 159 9.33 -10.27 7.15
CA ALA A 159 8.84 -9.01 6.59
C ALA A 159 7.81 -9.22 5.46
N GLU A 160 7.98 -10.23 4.60
CA GLU A 160 6.96 -10.62 3.62
C GLU A 160 5.64 -11.03 4.29
N TRP A 161 5.74 -11.83 5.37
CA TRP A 161 4.55 -12.22 6.15
C TRP A 161 3.90 -11.03 6.84
N LEU A 162 4.69 -10.04 7.30
CA LEU A 162 4.17 -8.81 7.88
C LEU A 162 3.36 -8.00 6.85
N ILE A 163 3.82 -7.91 5.60
CA ILE A 163 3.05 -7.27 4.51
C ILE A 163 1.71 -8.00 4.32
N LEU A 164 1.74 -9.33 4.22
CA LEU A 164 0.50 -10.12 4.09
C LEU A 164 -0.45 -9.92 5.28
N ALA A 165 0.08 -9.88 6.50
CA ALA A 165 -0.69 -9.64 7.70
C ALA A 165 -1.32 -8.24 7.71
N SER A 166 -0.57 -7.20 7.31
CA SER A 166 -1.09 -5.83 7.22
C SER A 166 -2.19 -5.66 6.15
N LEU A 167 -2.13 -6.46 5.07
CA LEU A 167 -3.13 -6.45 4.00
C LEU A 167 -4.35 -7.33 4.31
N ALA A 168 -4.26 -8.22 5.29
CA ALA A 168 -5.29 -9.18 5.62
C ALA A 168 -6.67 -8.55 5.87
N PRO A 169 -6.83 -7.42 6.60
CA PRO A 169 -8.14 -6.80 6.81
C PRO A 169 -8.82 -6.40 5.50
N ILE A 170 -8.06 -5.86 4.54
CA ILE A 170 -8.57 -5.45 3.22
C ILE A 170 -8.91 -6.68 2.38
N LEU A 171 -8.00 -7.65 2.32
CA LEU A 171 -8.19 -8.87 1.54
C LEU A 171 -9.38 -9.70 2.03
N LEU A 172 -9.56 -9.81 3.34
CA LEU A 172 -10.69 -10.52 3.95
C LEU A 172 -12.02 -9.81 3.68
N ALA A 173 -12.06 -8.48 3.81
CA ALA A 173 -13.26 -7.70 3.48
C ALA A 173 -13.67 -7.88 2.01
N LEU A 174 -12.71 -7.80 1.08
CA LEU A 174 -12.96 -8.04 -0.34
C LEU A 174 -13.43 -9.47 -0.62
N ALA A 175 -12.79 -10.47 -0.01
CA ALA A 175 -13.20 -11.86 -0.13
C ALA A 175 -14.63 -12.07 0.36
N LEU A 176 -15.00 -11.47 1.50
CA LEU A 176 -16.35 -11.55 2.04
C LEU A 176 -17.39 -10.91 1.09
N ILE A 177 -17.10 -9.71 0.55
CA ILE A 177 -17.99 -9.03 -0.40
C ILE A 177 -18.21 -9.92 -1.63
N LEU A 178 -17.15 -10.48 -2.22
CA LEU A 178 -17.25 -11.36 -3.39
C LEU A 178 -18.04 -12.63 -3.09
N LEU A 179 -17.82 -13.25 -1.91
CA LEU A 179 -18.57 -14.43 -1.48
C LEU A 179 -20.06 -14.11 -1.29
N LEU A 180 -20.38 -12.98 -0.66
CA LEU A 180 -21.76 -12.54 -0.49
C LEU A 180 -22.43 -12.25 -1.84
N GLN A 181 -21.77 -11.54 -2.74
CA GLN A 181 -22.29 -11.29 -4.09
C GLN A 181 -22.57 -12.59 -4.84
N GLY A 182 -21.66 -13.57 -4.76
CA GLY A 182 -21.86 -14.90 -5.32
C GLY A 182 -23.04 -15.64 -4.70
N ALA A 183 -23.16 -15.61 -3.37
CA ALA A 183 -24.26 -16.23 -2.64
C ALA A 183 -25.62 -15.60 -2.97
N PHE A 184 -25.71 -14.26 -2.97
CA PHE A 184 -26.91 -13.54 -3.37
C PHE A 184 -27.30 -13.83 -4.82
N GLY A 185 -26.31 -13.84 -5.73
CA GLY A 185 -26.53 -14.26 -7.11
C GLY A 185 -27.10 -15.67 -7.19
N ALA A 186 -26.55 -16.60 -6.41
CA ALA A 186 -27.01 -17.98 -6.39
C ALA A 186 -28.44 -18.15 -5.84
N VAL A 187 -28.76 -17.46 -4.75
CA VAL A 187 -30.10 -17.43 -4.17
C VAL A 187 -31.09 -16.81 -5.16
N LYS A 188 -30.74 -15.70 -5.81
CA LYS A 188 -31.59 -15.06 -6.83
C LYS A 188 -31.87 -16.00 -8.00
N THR A 189 -30.86 -16.72 -8.50
CA THR A 189 -31.07 -17.74 -9.55
C THR A 189 -31.97 -18.87 -9.07
N ARG A 190 -31.80 -19.33 -7.83
CA ARG A 190 -32.64 -20.38 -7.23
C ARG A 190 -34.10 -19.96 -7.13
N LEU A 191 -34.36 -18.73 -6.68
CA LEU A 191 -35.72 -18.20 -6.56
C LEU A 191 -36.40 -17.98 -7.92
N THR A 192 -35.64 -17.60 -8.95
CA THR A 192 -36.18 -17.31 -10.28
C THR A 192 -36.38 -18.56 -11.15
N THR A 193 -35.50 -19.55 -11.05
CA THR A 193 -35.50 -20.73 -11.94
C THR A 193 -35.91 -22.03 -11.26
N GLY A 194 -35.99 -22.06 -9.93
CA GLY A 194 -36.19 -23.30 -9.17
C GLY A 194 -34.97 -24.24 -9.16
N ALA A 195 -33.84 -23.86 -9.77
CA ALA A 195 -32.60 -24.64 -9.83
C ALA A 195 -31.42 -23.84 -9.24
N TRP A 196 -30.46 -24.52 -8.62
CA TRP A 196 -29.21 -23.87 -8.19
C TRP A 196 -28.31 -23.60 -9.41
N PRO A 197 -27.58 -22.47 -9.47
CA PRO A 197 -26.70 -22.21 -10.60
C PRO A 197 -25.57 -23.25 -10.66
N ARG A 198 -25.45 -23.92 -11.81
CA ARG A 198 -24.33 -24.82 -12.11
C ARG A 198 -23.27 -24.05 -12.87
N ASN A 199 -22.04 -24.10 -12.36
CA ASN A 199 -20.88 -23.58 -13.09
C ASN A 199 -20.41 -24.63 -14.10
N GLU A 200 -21.08 -24.70 -15.26
CA GLU A 200 -20.76 -25.68 -16.33
C GLU A 200 -19.30 -25.56 -16.81
N ALA A 201 -18.72 -24.36 -16.82
CA ALA A 201 -17.32 -24.15 -17.18
C ALA A 201 -16.35 -24.77 -16.15
N PHE A 202 -16.70 -24.74 -14.86
CA PHE A 202 -15.94 -25.46 -13.83
C PHE A 202 -16.09 -26.98 -14.00
N ILE A 203 -17.31 -27.46 -14.24
CA ILE A 203 -17.59 -28.89 -14.45
C ILE A 203 -16.82 -29.41 -15.67
N ALA A 204 -16.82 -28.69 -16.79
CA ALA A 204 -16.09 -29.06 -18.00
C ALA A 204 -14.58 -29.14 -17.74
N ARG A 205 -14.00 -28.17 -17.01
CA ARG A 205 -12.58 -28.20 -16.60
C ARG A 205 -12.25 -29.37 -15.68
N GLN A 206 -13.13 -29.71 -14.75
CA GLN A 206 -12.96 -30.87 -13.86
C GLN A 206 -13.09 -32.21 -14.62
N LYS A 207 -13.98 -32.28 -15.61
CA LYS A 207 -14.11 -33.44 -16.52
C LYS A 207 -12.85 -33.61 -17.37
N ALA A 208 -12.32 -32.54 -17.96
CA ALA A 208 -11.09 -32.56 -18.74
C ALA A 208 -9.87 -33.02 -17.92
N LYS A 209 -9.81 -32.65 -16.62
CA LYS A 209 -8.79 -33.12 -15.69
C LYS A 209 -8.99 -34.57 -15.20
N GLY A 210 -10.06 -35.25 -15.59
CA GLY A 210 -10.38 -36.61 -15.15
C GLY A 210 -10.71 -36.74 -13.66
N LEU A 211 -10.83 -35.63 -12.91
CA LEU A 211 -11.03 -35.64 -11.47
C LEU A 211 -12.40 -36.23 -11.09
N LEU A 212 -13.42 -35.98 -11.91
CA LEU A 212 -14.76 -36.54 -11.67
C LEU A 212 -14.83 -38.06 -11.85
N LYS A 213 -13.95 -38.67 -12.67
CA LYS A 213 -13.87 -40.13 -12.80
C LYS A 213 -13.30 -40.79 -11.54
N ARG A 214 -12.47 -40.09 -10.76
CA ARG A 214 -11.91 -40.60 -9.50
C ARG A 214 -12.94 -40.65 -8.36
N PHE A 215 -13.97 -39.82 -8.41
CA PHE A 215 -15.05 -39.78 -7.40
C PHE A 215 -16.26 -40.64 -7.76
N ALA A 216 -16.33 -41.16 -8.99
CA ALA A 216 -17.24 -42.25 -9.33
C ALA A 216 -16.74 -43.52 -8.63
N ARG A 217 -16.97 -43.64 -7.31
CA ARG A 217 -16.76 -44.89 -6.58
C ARG A 217 -17.51 -45.99 -7.32
N LYS A 218 -16.84 -47.12 -7.58
CA LYS A 218 -17.50 -48.38 -7.92
C LYS A 218 -18.59 -48.61 -6.87
N SER A 219 -19.85 -48.73 -7.30
CA SER A 219 -20.91 -49.20 -6.42
C SER A 219 -20.45 -50.51 -5.77
N PRO A 220 -20.57 -50.67 -4.44
CA PRO A 220 -20.29 -51.96 -3.81
C PRO A 220 -21.22 -52.99 -4.44
N SER A 221 -20.62 -54.05 -4.99
CA SER A 221 -21.28 -55.22 -5.55
C SER A 221 -21.89 -56.08 -4.46
#